data_AF-A0A8T2TIP4-F1
#
_entry.id   AF-A0A8T2TIP4-F1
#
_cell.length_a   1.000
_cell.length_b   1.000
_cell.length_c   1.000
_cell.angle_alpha   90.00
_cell.angle_beta   90.00
_cell.angle_gamma   90.00
#
_symmetry.space_group_name_H-M   'P 1'
#
loop_
_entity.id
_entity.type
_entity.pdbx_description
1 polymer ?
#
loop_
_entity_poly.entity_id
_entity_poly.type
_entity_poly.pdbx_seq_one_letter_code
_entity_poly.pdbx_strand_id
1 'polypeptide(L)'
;MHRKIDPHQPPHKYLNNFTYLLRIVLDRDSHLFDGKELDLLESFFSLSEDAKCLFIRLSERKASGFFTVGDKLDKGLHSEEDLRERMHVLTVPDLRHIVSIANLKRRRADNSPPKRDELLDWIWSAAKDEYLHISSKTCGDSAAVTSLISESLGLCVRISSIASFLNWRVQRLFFLYGEQDLSTFLLVDMGTIKYPSYVCNQTRKTFLTREALLAYEQALEIAQRMDVAVEESDMQSIESCVKQSSLYIRSQETNKTFTNNYVSEDPFLARFSAAWVFATIGTVGVSILERERRYAEAVELLRDLLGQCCCPGRRGYWTTRLSIDLEHLGLKDESLEVAESGLNDSRIRHGDRVALQRRVLRLGKPPRRWKKPSFAKTLSKTCKEVIITGRPLNCQTGMKSRFYGYDDNRCSVEELALQYYAGDAGGAWQGVHSESGIWMTLFALLMWDVIFADVPNVFWHPFQAAPLDLKTDAFCLIRESLIEAQLKRIQGGEAAQILATMWSKYFGTICQGLNWERHSLHELQIMVCCLGGPELATICRLLAEDYAGLSGGMPDLFLWKPLNSEVPCSLCDDGCPNALSSLAGEAKLVEVKGPRDRLSEQQRAWISILMEAGIDVEVCKVKEKPMTSKNDHGS
;
A
#
# COMPACT_ATOMS: atom_id res chain seq x y z
N MET A 1 0.59 -31.26 -6.06
CA MET A 1 -0.20 -31.80 -7.19
C MET A 1 -0.24 -30.76 -8.31
N HIS A 2 0.35 -31.04 -9.47
CA HIS A 2 0.30 -30.14 -10.64
C HIS A 2 -1.00 -30.38 -11.42
N ARG A 3 -1.86 -29.35 -11.56
CA ARG A 3 -3.05 -29.37 -12.41
C ARG A 3 -2.69 -28.84 -13.80
N LYS A 4 -2.88 -29.67 -14.85
CA LYS A 4 -2.99 -29.20 -16.24
C LYS A 4 -4.36 -28.53 -16.43
N ILE A 5 -4.39 -27.41 -17.14
CA ILE A 5 -5.60 -26.62 -17.40
C ILE A 5 -6.23 -27.10 -18.73
N ASP A 6 -7.48 -27.54 -18.67
CA ASP A 6 -8.35 -27.89 -19.80
C ASP A 6 -9.19 -26.66 -20.19
N PRO A 7 -9.29 -26.27 -21.48
CA PRO A 7 -10.07 -25.10 -21.95
C PRO A 7 -11.60 -25.24 -21.81
N HIS A 8 -12.12 -26.42 -21.46
CA HIS A 8 -13.54 -26.62 -21.13
C HIS A 8 -13.74 -26.54 -19.60
N GLN A 9 -13.81 -25.32 -19.06
CA GLN A 9 -13.97 -25.11 -17.61
C GLN A 9 -15.26 -25.74 -17.05
N PRO A 10 -15.21 -26.56 -15.99
CA PRO A 10 -16.41 -27.09 -15.35
C PRO A 10 -17.19 -25.97 -14.63
N PRO A 11 -18.53 -25.99 -14.63
CA PRO A 11 -19.40 -24.86 -14.24
C PRO A 11 -19.38 -24.40 -12.76
N HIS A 12 -18.49 -24.91 -11.90
CA HIS A 12 -18.57 -24.70 -10.44
C HIS A 12 -17.22 -24.44 -9.73
N LYS A 13 -16.19 -23.92 -10.42
CA LYS A 13 -14.89 -23.64 -9.77
C LYS A 13 -14.99 -22.68 -8.57
N TYR A 14 -15.75 -21.60 -8.69
CA TYR A 14 -15.95 -20.64 -7.59
C TYR A 14 -16.61 -21.27 -6.36
N LEU A 15 -17.49 -22.27 -6.55
CA LEU A 15 -18.08 -23.05 -5.46
C LEU A 15 -17.02 -23.88 -4.74
N ASN A 16 -16.15 -24.56 -5.49
CA ASN A 16 -15.05 -25.34 -4.91
C ASN A 16 -14.08 -24.44 -4.13
N ASN A 17 -13.78 -23.25 -4.66
CA ASN A 17 -12.89 -22.28 -4.04
C ASN A 17 -13.46 -21.74 -2.72
N PHE A 18 -14.74 -21.35 -2.70
CA PHE A 18 -15.42 -20.93 -1.48
C PHE A 18 -15.51 -22.07 -0.45
N THR A 19 -15.86 -23.27 -0.90
CA THR A 19 -15.94 -24.46 -0.04
C THR A 19 -14.58 -24.79 0.58
N TYR A 20 -13.50 -24.68 -0.20
CA TYR A 20 -12.13 -24.84 0.28
C TYR A 20 -11.79 -23.80 1.34
N LEU A 21 -12.04 -22.52 1.05
CA LEU A 21 -11.80 -21.41 1.97
C LEU A 21 -12.54 -21.61 3.31
N LEU A 22 -13.84 -21.90 3.25
CA LEU A 22 -14.68 -22.09 4.44
C LEU A 22 -14.19 -23.27 5.29
N ARG A 23 -13.82 -24.40 4.67
CA ARG A 23 -13.29 -25.57 5.40
C ARG A 23 -11.99 -25.24 6.13
N ILE A 24 -11.07 -24.53 5.48
CA ILE A 24 -9.79 -24.13 6.11
C ILE A 24 -10.04 -23.25 7.33
N VAL A 25 -10.97 -22.29 7.22
CA VAL A 25 -11.29 -21.39 8.34
C VAL A 25 -11.97 -22.14 9.48
N LEU A 26 -12.91 -23.05 9.20
CA LEU A 26 -13.57 -23.82 10.27
C LEU A 26 -12.60 -24.78 10.98
N ASP A 27 -11.71 -25.43 10.23
CA ASP A 27 -10.69 -26.33 10.81
C ASP A 27 -9.70 -25.55 11.69
N ARG A 28 -9.24 -24.39 11.22
CA ARG A 28 -8.19 -23.62 11.91
C ARG A 28 -8.73 -22.70 13.00
N ASP A 29 -9.88 -22.06 12.79
CA ASP A 29 -10.32 -20.88 13.52
C ASP A 29 -11.71 -21.04 14.17
N SER A 30 -12.26 -22.25 14.26
CA SER A 30 -13.57 -22.51 14.89
C SER A 30 -13.70 -21.96 16.32
N HIS A 31 -12.60 -21.88 17.07
CA HIS A 31 -12.56 -21.30 18.43
C HIS A 31 -12.87 -19.80 18.47
N LEU A 32 -12.87 -19.12 17.33
CA LEU A 32 -13.19 -17.69 17.22
C LEU A 32 -14.67 -17.42 16.98
N PHE A 33 -15.49 -18.45 16.78
CA PHE A 33 -16.92 -18.34 16.50
C PHE A 33 -17.76 -18.80 17.69
N ASP A 34 -18.94 -18.22 17.87
CA ASP A 34 -19.92 -18.78 18.80
C ASP A 34 -20.76 -19.89 18.15
N GLY A 35 -21.52 -20.63 18.95
CA GLY A 35 -22.30 -21.78 18.47
C GLY A 35 -23.29 -21.42 17.36
N LYS A 36 -23.95 -20.25 17.43
CA LYS A 36 -24.92 -19.85 16.40
C LYS A 36 -24.24 -19.48 15.08
N GLU A 37 -23.08 -18.85 15.16
CA GLU A 37 -22.27 -18.53 13.98
C GLU A 37 -21.75 -19.82 13.32
N LEU A 38 -21.26 -20.78 14.11
CA LEU A 38 -20.82 -22.09 13.62
C LEU A 38 -21.97 -22.84 12.95
N ASP A 39 -23.12 -22.95 13.60
CA ASP A 39 -24.31 -23.60 13.03
C ASP A 39 -24.69 -23.00 11.67
N LEU A 40 -24.64 -21.67 11.55
CA LEU A 40 -24.93 -20.98 10.30
C LEU A 40 -23.88 -21.26 9.22
N LEU A 41 -22.59 -21.22 9.55
CA LEU A 41 -21.50 -21.54 8.62
C LEU A 41 -21.56 -23.01 8.17
N GLU A 42 -21.85 -23.94 9.07
CA GLU A 42 -21.96 -25.37 8.77
C GLU A 42 -23.21 -25.69 7.95
N SER A 43 -24.30 -24.94 8.14
CA SER A 43 -25.54 -25.09 7.35
C SER A 43 -25.29 -24.91 5.85
N PHE A 44 -24.26 -24.13 5.46
CA PHE A 44 -23.86 -23.96 4.07
C PHE A 44 -23.58 -25.31 3.40
N PHE A 45 -22.95 -26.27 4.08
CA PHE A 45 -22.64 -27.58 3.50
C PHE A 45 -23.87 -28.42 3.20
N SER A 46 -24.98 -28.17 3.90
CA SER A 46 -26.26 -28.87 3.73
C SER A 46 -27.13 -28.30 2.60
N LEU A 47 -26.79 -27.11 2.08
CA LEU A 47 -27.50 -26.51 0.95
C LEU A 47 -27.33 -27.31 -0.35
N SER A 48 -28.33 -27.24 -1.24
CA SER A 48 -28.20 -27.73 -2.61
C SER A 48 -27.10 -26.97 -3.35
N GLU A 49 -26.55 -27.59 -4.41
CA GLU A 49 -25.49 -26.96 -5.20
C GLU A 49 -25.90 -25.61 -5.79
N ASP A 50 -27.13 -25.53 -6.33
CA ASP A 50 -27.71 -24.29 -6.86
C ASP A 50 -27.82 -23.20 -5.78
N ALA A 51 -28.25 -23.55 -4.57
CA ALA A 51 -28.36 -22.62 -3.46
C ALA A 51 -26.99 -22.11 -3.00
N LYS A 52 -25.99 -22.99 -2.92
CA LYS A 52 -24.60 -22.60 -2.63
C LYS A 52 -24.05 -21.64 -3.69
N CYS A 53 -24.29 -21.96 -4.97
CA CYS A 53 -23.88 -21.12 -6.08
C CYS A 53 -24.56 -19.75 -6.06
N LEU A 54 -25.87 -19.71 -5.77
CA LEU A 54 -26.60 -18.46 -5.65
C LEU A 54 -26.07 -17.61 -4.49
N PHE A 55 -25.88 -18.19 -3.31
CA PHE A 55 -25.31 -17.50 -2.15
C PHE A 55 -23.98 -16.83 -2.49
N ILE A 56 -23.02 -17.57 -3.04
CA ILE A 56 -21.69 -17.03 -3.39
C ILE A 56 -21.80 -15.89 -4.41
N ARG A 57 -22.63 -16.05 -5.46
CA ARG A 57 -22.83 -15.01 -6.49
C ARG A 57 -23.44 -13.73 -5.92
N LEU A 58 -24.35 -13.85 -4.96
CA LEU A 58 -24.95 -12.70 -4.30
C LEU A 58 -23.94 -12.04 -3.34
N SER A 59 -23.13 -12.82 -2.62
CA SER A 59 -22.14 -12.31 -1.66
C SER A 59 -21.02 -11.49 -2.30
N GLU A 60 -20.64 -11.82 -3.53
CA GLU A 60 -19.52 -11.16 -4.24
C GLU A 60 -19.95 -9.90 -5.02
N ARG A 61 -21.23 -9.55 -5.02
CA ARG A 61 -21.72 -8.35 -5.74
C ARG A 61 -21.63 -7.12 -4.86
N LYS A 62 -20.88 -6.12 -5.33
CA LYS A 62 -20.70 -4.79 -4.69
C LYS A 62 -21.95 -3.88 -4.65
N ALA A 63 -23.11 -4.33 -5.13
CA ALA A 63 -24.34 -3.53 -5.16
C ALA A 63 -24.95 -3.38 -3.75
N SER A 64 -26.01 -2.59 -3.62
CA SER A 64 -26.70 -2.16 -2.37
C SER A 64 -27.31 -3.28 -1.49
N GLY A 65 -26.77 -4.50 -1.54
CA GLY A 65 -27.21 -5.67 -0.78
C GLY A 65 -28.50 -6.32 -1.31
N PHE A 66 -29.35 -5.56 -2.01
CA PHE A 66 -30.63 -6.01 -2.56
C PHE A 66 -30.53 -6.40 -4.04
N PHE A 67 -31.20 -7.49 -4.39
CA PHE A 67 -31.24 -8.05 -5.74
C PHE A 67 -32.69 -8.36 -6.12
N THR A 68 -33.11 -7.94 -7.32
CA THR A 68 -34.40 -8.35 -7.87
C THR A 68 -34.39 -9.83 -8.22
N VAL A 69 -35.45 -10.54 -7.84
CA VAL A 69 -35.66 -11.95 -8.20
C VAL A 69 -36.87 -12.00 -9.13
N GLY A 70 -36.72 -12.66 -10.28
CA GLY A 70 -37.87 -12.96 -11.14
C GLY A 70 -38.93 -13.76 -10.37
N ASP A 71 -40.20 -13.57 -10.73
CA ASP A 71 -41.38 -14.09 -10.02
C ASP A 71 -41.19 -15.46 -9.36
N LYS A 72 -41.03 -15.47 -8.02
CA LYS A 72 -41.33 -16.54 -7.04
C LYS A 72 -40.30 -16.58 -5.90
N LEU A 73 -40.44 -15.72 -4.89
CA LEU A 73 -40.03 -16.02 -3.52
C LEU A 73 -40.76 -15.10 -2.53
N ASP A 74 -40.95 -15.60 -1.31
CA ASP A 74 -41.97 -15.16 -0.34
C ASP A 74 -41.73 -13.78 0.30
N LYS A 75 -42.82 -13.15 0.76
CA LYS A 75 -42.90 -11.77 1.27
C LYS A 75 -42.53 -11.72 2.76
N GLY A 76 -41.33 -11.21 3.08
CA GLY A 76 -40.86 -11.00 4.46
C GLY A 76 -40.62 -9.53 4.80
N LEU A 77 -41.01 -9.14 6.02
CA LEU A 77 -41.13 -7.78 6.61
C LEU A 77 -39.97 -6.79 6.34
N HIS A 78 -40.29 -5.48 6.32
CA HIS A 78 -39.34 -4.39 6.04
C HIS A 78 -39.39 -3.24 7.06
N SER A 79 -38.21 -2.70 7.38
CA SER A 79 -37.96 -1.46 8.16
C SER A 79 -37.76 -0.22 7.25
N GLU A 80 -37.72 0.99 7.82
CA GLU A 80 -37.52 2.25 7.05
C GLU A 80 -36.15 2.33 6.34
N GLU A 81 -35.09 1.83 6.97
CA GLU A 81 -33.73 1.81 6.41
C GLU A 81 -33.63 0.88 5.20
N ASP A 82 -34.39 -0.21 5.19
CA ASP A 82 -34.49 -1.13 4.05
C ASP A 82 -35.06 -0.45 2.80
N LEU A 83 -35.99 0.50 2.94
CA LEU A 83 -36.61 1.17 1.78
C LEU A 83 -35.60 2.04 1.03
N ARG A 84 -34.77 2.81 1.76
CA ARG A 84 -33.74 3.67 1.17
C ARG A 84 -32.69 2.86 0.43
N GLU A 85 -32.23 1.76 1.02
CA GLU A 85 -31.24 0.87 0.40
C GLU A 85 -31.82 0.14 -0.82
N ARG A 86 -33.08 -0.30 -0.76
CA ARG A 86 -33.77 -0.95 -1.89
C ARG A 86 -33.92 -0.02 -3.09
N MET A 87 -34.16 1.27 -2.89
CA MET A 87 -34.25 2.24 -4.00
C MET A 87 -32.99 2.29 -4.86
N HIS A 88 -31.82 1.93 -4.31
CA HIS A 88 -30.57 1.87 -5.07
C HIS A 88 -30.55 0.76 -6.13
N VAL A 89 -31.52 -0.17 -6.11
CA VAL A 89 -31.71 -1.21 -7.13
C VAL A 89 -32.44 -0.67 -8.36
N LEU A 90 -33.26 0.38 -8.20
CA LEU A 90 -34.02 0.97 -9.30
C LEU A 90 -33.11 1.52 -10.39
N THR A 91 -33.42 1.27 -11.65
CA THR A 91 -32.69 1.84 -12.78
C THR A 91 -33.02 3.32 -12.95
N VAL A 92 -32.19 4.09 -13.68
CA VAL A 92 -32.50 5.50 -13.97
C VAL A 92 -33.86 5.67 -14.69
N PRO A 93 -34.26 4.79 -15.63
CA PRO A 93 -35.63 4.75 -16.15
C PRO A 93 -36.70 4.63 -15.06
N ASP A 94 -36.57 3.69 -14.12
CA ASP A 94 -37.55 3.47 -13.05
C ASP A 94 -37.67 4.71 -12.15
N LEU A 95 -36.52 5.29 -11.76
CA LEU A 95 -36.48 6.52 -10.96
C LEU A 95 -37.17 7.69 -11.68
N ARG A 96 -36.94 7.84 -13.00
CA ARG A 96 -37.61 8.87 -13.80
C ARG A 96 -39.10 8.63 -13.93
N HIS A 97 -39.50 7.36 -14.04
CA HIS A 97 -40.91 6.97 -14.08
C HIS A 97 -41.63 7.35 -12.78
N ILE A 98 -41.06 6.99 -11.63
CA ILE A 98 -41.60 7.34 -10.30
C ILE A 98 -41.69 8.86 -10.14
N VAL A 99 -40.61 9.61 -10.44
CA VAL A 99 -40.61 11.09 -10.36
C VAL A 99 -41.68 11.71 -11.26
N SER A 100 -41.93 11.13 -12.42
CA SER A 100 -42.95 11.61 -13.36
C SER A 100 -44.37 11.34 -12.85
N ILE A 101 -44.66 10.13 -12.37
CA ILE A 101 -45.99 9.76 -11.89
C ILE A 101 -46.33 10.50 -10.58
N ALA A 102 -45.39 10.55 -9.65
CA ALA A 102 -45.57 11.20 -8.36
C ALA A 102 -45.41 12.74 -8.42
N ASN A 103 -45.15 13.31 -9.60
CA ASN A 103 -44.96 14.76 -9.81
C ASN A 103 -43.87 15.39 -8.92
N LEU A 104 -42.75 14.69 -8.73
CA LEU A 104 -41.66 15.08 -7.81
C LEU A 104 -40.59 15.99 -8.44
N LYS A 105 -40.83 16.51 -9.65
CA LYS A 105 -39.84 17.33 -10.37
C LYS A 105 -39.59 18.65 -9.61
N ARG A 106 -38.33 18.87 -9.18
CA ARG A 106 -37.90 20.13 -8.55
C ARG A 106 -37.31 21.09 -9.59
N ARG A 107 -37.49 22.40 -9.37
CA ARG A 107 -36.94 23.47 -10.23
C ARG A 107 -35.42 23.51 -10.09
N ARG A 108 -34.71 23.53 -11.22
CA ARG A 108 -33.24 23.57 -11.28
C ARG A 108 -32.75 24.90 -11.83
N ALA A 109 -31.57 25.30 -11.38
CA ALA A 109 -30.86 26.46 -11.89
C ALA A 109 -30.18 26.16 -13.24
N ASP A 110 -29.81 24.90 -13.49
CA ASP A 110 -29.36 24.43 -14.81
C ASP A 110 -30.49 23.67 -15.54
N ASN A 111 -30.47 23.69 -16.88
CA ASN A 111 -31.41 22.95 -17.72
C ASN A 111 -30.94 21.50 -18.00
N SER A 112 -30.03 20.96 -17.19
CA SER A 112 -29.50 19.61 -17.40
C SER A 112 -30.43 18.54 -16.80
N PRO A 113 -30.43 17.30 -17.34
CA PRO A 113 -31.26 16.23 -16.82
C PRO A 113 -30.81 15.78 -15.42
N PRO A 114 -31.74 15.31 -14.56
CA PRO A 114 -31.41 14.77 -13.25
C PRO A 114 -30.36 13.68 -13.25
N LYS A 115 -29.36 13.83 -12.37
CA LYS A 115 -28.45 12.75 -12.00
C LYS A 115 -29.20 11.74 -11.13
N ARG A 116 -28.66 10.51 -11.07
CA ARG A 116 -29.25 9.40 -10.33
C ARG A 116 -29.48 9.74 -8.85
N ASP A 117 -28.49 10.30 -8.19
CA ASP A 117 -28.54 10.59 -6.75
C ASP A 117 -29.59 11.65 -6.42
N GLU A 118 -29.72 12.66 -7.29
CA GLU A 118 -30.76 13.68 -7.15
C GLU A 118 -32.17 13.10 -7.30
N LEU A 119 -32.36 12.14 -8.22
CA LEU A 119 -33.64 11.44 -8.36
C LEU A 119 -33.96 10.60 -7.11
N LEU A 120 -32.95 9.89 -6.58
CA LEU A 120 -33.07 9.12 -5.33
C LEU A 120 -33.44 10.03 -4.16
N ASP A 121 -32.78 11.17 -4.01
CA ASP A 121 -33.05 12.14 -2.94
C ASP A 121 -34.46 12.74 -3.05
N TRP A 122 -34.93 13.04 -4.26
CA TRP A 122 -36.27 13.57 -4.48
C TRP A 122 -37.35 12.55 -4.09
N ILE A 123 -37.20 11.30 -4.53
CA ILE A 123 -38.12 10.21 -4.21
C ILE A 123 -38.08 9.93 -2.71
N TRP A 124 -36.88 9.84 -2.12
CA TRP A 124 -36.71 9.56 -0.70
C TRP A 124 -37.30 10.65 0.18
N SER A 125 -37.09 11.92 -0.17
CA SER A 125 -37.70 13.05 0.55
C SER A 125 -39.23 12.93 0.56
N ALA A 126 -39.83 12.61 -0.60
CA ALA A 126 -41.28 12.51 -0.73
C ALA A 126 -41.87 11.27 -0.04
N ALA A 127 -41.12 10.17 0.01
CA ALA A 127 -41.51 8.95 0.73
C ALA A 127 -41.36 9.07 2.26
N LYS A 128 -40.60 10.05 2.76
CA LYS A 128 -40.35 10.25 4.21
C LYS A 128 -41.38 11.17 4.88
N ASP A 129 -42.13 11.96 4.10
CA ASP A 129 -43.09 12.94 4.62
C ASP A 129 -44.28 12.31 5.40
N GLU A 130 -44.46 10.98 5.39
CA GLU A 130 -45.40 10.28 6.28
C GLU A 130 -45.00 10.32 7.76
N TYR A 131 -43.70 10.42 8.07
CA TYR A 131 -43.17 10.17 9.41
C TYR A 131 -42.81 11.42 10.22
N LEU A 132 -42.72 12.59 9.58
CA LEU A 132 -42.53 13.88 10.24
C LEU A 132 -43.82 14.69 10.09
N HIS A 133 -44.73 14.59 11.06
CA HIS A 133 -45.90 15.46 11.16
C HIS A 133 -45.49 16.93 11.38
N ILE A 134 -45.09 17.64 10.33
CA ILE A 134 -45.08 19.10 10.27
C ILE A 134 -45.58 19.53 8.89
N SER A 135 -46.88 19.84 8.86
CA SER A 135 -47.53 20.84 8.00
C SER A 135 -46.60 21.62 7.04
N SER A 136 -46.53 21.18 5.78
CA SER A 136 -46.46 22.12 4.66
C SER A 136 -47.00 21.48 3.38
N LYS A 137 -47.91 22.19 2.71
CA LYS A 137 -48.48 21.80 1.41
C LYS A 137 -47.39 21.89 0.34
N THR A 138 -46.76 20.78 -0.01
CA THR A 138 -46.26 20.52 -1.38
C THR A 138 -45.78 19.07 -1.53
N CYS A 139 -46.36 18.38 -2.54
CA CYS A 139 -45.83 17.20 -3.25
C CYS A 139 -46.17 15.81 -2.68
N GLY A 140 -46.84 14.97 -3.51
CA GLY A 140 -46.98 13.51 -3.40
C GLY A 140 -47.64 12.94 -2.14
N ASP A 141 -48.70 12.14 -2.28
CA ASP A 141 -49.13 11.27 -1.16
C ASP A 141 -48.00 10.26 -0.86
N SER A 142 -47.38 10.35 0.32
CA SER A 142 -46.24 9.50 0.72
C SER A 142 -46.54 8.01 0.57
N ALA A 143 -47.78 7.60 0.87
CA ALA A 143 -48.22 6.22 0.68
C ALA A 143 -48.24 5.83 -0.80
N ALA A 144 -48.62 6.74 -1.69
CA ALA A 144 -48.60 6.52 -3.14
C ALA A 144 -47.18 6.44 -3.69
N VAL A 145 -46.25 7.28 -3.21
CA VAL A 145 -44.83 7.22 -3.60
C VAL A 145 -44.22 5.89 -3.15
N THR A 146 -44.50 5.46 -1.92
CA THR A 146 -44.03 4.18 -1.37
C THR A 146 -44.62 2.97 -2.11
N SER A 147 -45.88 3.06 -2.56
CA SER A 147 -46.50 2.05 -3.43
C SER A 147 -45.80 1.97 -4.79
N LEU A 148 -45.53 3.11 -5.43
CA LEU A 148 -44.84 3.17 -6.73
C LEU A 148 -43.42 2.63 -6.66
N ILE A 149 -42.70 2.91 -5.56
CA ILE A 149 -41.38 2.32 -5.30
C ILE A 149 -41.51 0.80 -5.19
N SER A 150 -42.48 0.30 -4.42
CA SER A 150 -42.68 -1.13 -4.21
C SER A 150 -43.08 -1.87 -5.50
N GLU A 151 -43.95 -1.28 -6.31
CA GLU A 151 -44.35 -1.80 -7.63
C GLU A 151 -43.17 -1.84 -8.61
N SER A 152 -42.34 -0.79 -8.62
CA SER A 152 -41.18 -0.70 -9.52
C SER A 152 -40.04 -1.64 -9.10
N LEU A 153 -39.90 -1.92 -7.80
CA LEU A 153 -38.88 -2.82 -7.27
C LEU A 153 -39.22 -4.30 -7.45
N GLY A 154 -40.51 -4.65 -7.35
CA GLY A 154 -40.94 -6.04 -7.28
C GLY A 154 -40.36 -6.78 -6.07
N LEU A 155 -40.11 -8.09 -6.22
CA LEU A 155 -39.51 -8.92 -5.18
C LEU A 155 -37.99 -8.70 -5.12
N CYS A 156 -37.52 -8.27 -3.95
CA CYS A 156 -36.10 -8.12 -3.66
C CYS A 156 -35.65 -9.11 -2.60
N VAL A 157 -34.50 -9.74 -2.82
CA VAL A 157 -33.80 -10.52 -1.81
C VAL A 157 -32.50 -9.84 -1.44
N ARG A 158 -32.03 -10.08 -0.23
CA ARG A 158 -30.74 -9.64 0.25
C ARG A 158 -30.16 -10.74 1.13
N ILE A 159 -28.85 -10.89 1.11
CA ILE A 159 -28.17 -11.76 2.07
C ILE A 159 -28.33 -11.14 3.46
N SER A 160 -28.73 -11.96 4.44
CA SER A 160 -28.88 -11.49 5.82
C SER A 160 -27.58 -10.83 6.31
N SER A 161 -27.71 -9.79 7.13
CA SER A 161 -26.55 -9.04 7.65
C SER A 161 -25.55 -9.98 8.35
N ILE A 162 -26.06 -10.95 9.11
CA ILE A 162 -25.24 -11.95 9.80
C ILE A 162 -24.46 -12.84 8.82
N ALA A 163 -25.08 -13.33 7.75
CA ALA A 163 -24.39 -14.16 6.77
C ALA A 163 -23.38 -13.36 5.94
N SER A 164 -23.69 -12.10 5.63
CA SER A 164 -22.76 -11.18 4.95
C SER A 164 -21.53 -10.91 5.83
N PHE A 165 -21.76 -10.58 7.10
CA PHE A 165 -20.68 -10.31 8.04
C PHE A 165 -19.83 -11.55 8.33
N LEU A 166 -20.44 -12.73 8.51
CA LEU A 166 -19.69 -13.97 8.68
C LEU A 166 -18.89 -14.34 7.43
N ASN A 167 -19.42 -14.11 6.22
CA ASN A 167 -18.65 -14.27 4.99
C ASN A 167 -17.44 -13.33 4.96
N TRP A 168 -17.62 -12.06 5.34
CA TRP A 168 -16.52 -11.09 5.45
C TRP A 168 -15.45 -11.54 6.46
N ARG A 169 -15.85 -12.00 7.66
CA ARG A 169 -14.95 -12.55 8.68
C ARG A 169 -14.20 -13.78 8.18
N VAL A 170 -14.90 -14.71 7.53
CA VAL A 170 -14.32 -15.94 6.97
C VAL A 170 -13.27 -15.61 5.91
N GLN A 171 -13.55 -14.71 4.97
CA GLN A 171 -12.56 -14.25 4.00
C GLN A 171 -11.36 -13.58 4.67
N ARG A 172 -11.61 -12.75 5.70
CA ARG A 172 -10.55 -12.08 6.46
C ARG A 172 -9.65 -13.06 7.20
N LEU A 173 -10.19 -14.07 7.86
CA LEU A 173 -9.39 -15.08 8.55
C LEU A 173 -8.57 -15.89 7.54
N PHE A 174 -9.11 -16.20 6.36
CA PHE A 174 -8.37 -16.92 5.34
C PHE A 174 -7.20 -16.11 4.77
N PHE A 175 -7.45 -14.89 4.29
CA PHE A 175 -6.45 -14.06 3.60
C PHE A 175 -5.58 -13.21 4.55
N LEU A 176 -6.03 -12.98 5.79
CA LEU A 176 -5.49 -12.05 6.79
C LEU A 176 -5.50 -10.56 6.36
N TYR A 177 -5.08 -10.26 5.14
CA TYR A 177 -5.07 -8.94 4.54
C TYR A 177 -6.36 -8.62 3.81
N GLY A 178 -6.73 -7.33 3.78
CA GLY A 178 -7.93 -6.84 3.10
C GLY A 178 -7.77 -6.58 1.61
N GLU A 179 -6.57 -6.78 1.06
CA GLU A 179 -6.30 -6.54 -0.37
C GLU A 179 -6.70 -7.73 -1.25
N GLN A 180 -6.98 -8.89 -0.65
CA GLN A 180 -7.39 -10.10 -1.35
C GLN A 180 -8.81 -10.51 -0.96
N ASP A 181 -9.55 -10.99 -1.95
CA ASP A 181 -10.91 -11.52 -1.82
C ASP A 181 -11.08 -12.79 -2.68
N LEU A 182 -12.32 -13.27 -2.84
CA LEU A 182 -12.58 -14.47 -3.66
C LEU A 182 -12.18 -14.31 -5.14
N SER A 183 -12.03 -13.08 -5.66
CA SER A 183 -11.56 -12.85 -7.03
C SER A 183 -10.12 -13.35 -7.22
N THR A 184 -9.33 -13.45 -6.15
CA THR A 184 -7.99 -14.05 -6.17
C THR A 184 -8.02 -15.47 -6.75
N PHE A 185 -8.99 -16.28 -6.34
CA PHE A 185 -9.11 -17.64 -6.86
C PHE A 185 -9.45 -17.65 -8.36
N LEU A 186 -10.33 -16.73 -8.79
CA LEU A 186 -10.71 -16.61 -10.20
C LEU A 186 -9.52 -16.22 -11.06
N LEU A 187 -8.71 -15.24 -10.62
CA LEU A 187 -7.51 -14.80 -11.33
C LEU A 187 -6.46 -15.91 -11.47
N VAL A 188 -6.33 -16.76 -10.46
CA VAL A 188 -5.47 -17.96 -10.52
C VAL A 188 -6.05 -19.02 -11.45
N ASP A 189 -7.37 -19.27 -11.37
CA ASP A 189 -8.05 -20.26 -12.20
C ASP A 189 -8.07 -19.91 -13.69
N MET A 190 -8.05 -18.62 -14.02
CA MET A 190 -7.89 -18.09 -15.38
C MET A 190 -6.43 -18.11 -15.87
N GLY A 191 -5.47 -18.40 -14.98
CA GLY A 191 -4.04 -18.35 -15.29
C GLY A 191 -3.50 -16.93 -15.44
N THR A 192 -4.28 -15.90 -15.09
CA THR A 192 -3.87 -14.49 -15.13
C THR A 192 -2.84 -14.18 -14.04
N ILE A 193 -2.96 -14.83 -12.87
CA ILE A 193 -2.01 -14.71 -11.77
C ILE A 193 -1.45 -16.09 -11.44
N LYS A 194 -0.13 -16.17 -11.30
CA LYS A 194 0.57 -17.36 -10.83
C LYS A 194 1.28 -17.04 -9.52
N TYR A 195 0.97 -17.76 -8.45
CA TYR A 195 1.67 -17.61 -7.16
C TYR A 195 2.90 -18.51 -7.07
N PRO A 196 3.92 -18.12 -6.28
CA PRO A 196 5.07 -18.96 -5.96
C PRO A 196 4.63 -20.24 -5.26
N SER A 197 5.43 -21.30 -5.42
CA SER A 197 5.19 -22.57 -4.72
C SER A 197 5.98 -22.59 -3.41
N TYR A 198 5.28 -22.76 -2.29
CA TYR A 198 5.84 -22.89 -0.94
C TYR A 198 4.94 -23.76 -0.06
N VAL A 199 5.44 -24.14 1.11
CA VAL A 199 4.70 -24.91 2.11
C VAL A 199 4.01 -23.95 3.07
N CYS A 200 2.72 -24.16 3.31
CA CYS A 200 1.99 -23.44 4.35
C CYS A 200 2.09 -24.22 5.66
N ASN A 201 3.07 -23.89 6.51
CA ASN A 201 3.26 -24.52 7.82
C ASN A 201 2.78 -23.60 8.94
N GLN A 202 1.52 -23.80 9.37
CA GLN A 202 0.89 -22.99 10.41
C GLN A 202 0.93 -23.72 11.74
N THR A 203 1.81 -23.28 12.64
CA THR A 203 1.89 -23.78 14.03
C THR A 203 1.29 -22.80 15.03
N ARG A 204 1.02 -21.57 14.61
CA ARG A 204 0.45 -20.50 15.44
C ARG A 204 -0.99 -20.20 15.06
N LYS A 205 -1.68 -19.46 15.94
CA LYS A 205 -2.99 -18.87 15.67
C LYS A 205 -2.83 -17.36 15.47
N THR A 206 -3.52 -16.77 14.49
CA THR A 206 -3.51 -15.30 14.34
C THR A 206 -4.17 -14.64 15.55
N PHE A 207 -5.34 -15.14 15.95
CA PHE A 207 -6.10 -14.67 17.10
C PHE A 207 -6.21 -15.81 18.12
N LEU A 208 -5.80 -15.53 19.36
CA LEU A 208 -5.85 -16.50 20.46
C LEU A 208 -7.26 -16.65 21.02
N THR A 209 -8.05 -15.57 21.04
CA THR A 209 -9.40 -15.57 21.60
C THR A 209 -10.36 -14.82 20.68
N ARG A 210 -11.67 -15.12 20.83
CA ARG A 210 -12.75 -14.43 20.12
C ARG A 210 -12.74 -12.93 20.46
N GLU A 211 -12.47 -12.55 21.70
CA GLU A 211 -12.42 -11.14 22.11
C GLU A 211 -11.33 -10.36 21.37
N ALA A 212 -10.17 -10.98 21.13
CA ALA A 212 -9.10 -10.36 20.36
C ALA A 212 -9.50 -10.15 18.89
N LEU A 213 -10.21 -11.12 18.28
CA LEU A 213 -10.76 -10.98 16.93
C LEU A 213 -11.81 -9.86 16.89
N LEU A 214 -12.78 -9.85 17.79
CA LEU A 214 -13.84 -8.85 17.84
C LEU A 214 -13.29 -7.44 18.03
N ALA A 215 -12.29 -7.26 18.90
CA ALA A 215 -11.63 -5.97 19.07
C ALA A 215 -10.92 -5.53 17.78
N TYR A 216 -10.29 -6.46 17.05
CA TYR A 216 -9.65 -6.15 15.78
C TYR A 216 -10.66 -5.74 14.70
N GLU A 217 -11.78 -6.46 14.59
CA GLU A 217 -12.86 -6.14 13.65
C GLU A 217 -13.49 -4.78 13.95
N GLN A 218 -13.77 -4.50 15.24
CA GLN A 218 -14.27 -3.19 15.66
C GLN A 218 -13.29 -2.06 15.28
N ALA A 219 -11.98 -2.29 15.46
CA ALA A 219 -10.99 -1.30 15.06
C ALA A 219 -10.98 -1.07 13.54
N LEU A 220 -11.17 -2.13 12.72
CA LEU A 220 -11.29 -2.02 11.27
C LEU A 220 -12.52 -1.22 10.84
N GLU A 221 -13.68 -1.43 11.48
CA GLU A 221 -14.89 -0.65 11.21
C GLU A 221 -14.66 0.85 11.48
N ILE A 222 -14.00 1.18 12.59
CA ILE A 222 -13.64 2.57 12.93
C ILE A 222 -12.64 3.14 11.92
N ALA A 223 -11.66 2.35 11.46
CA ALA A 223 -10.72 2.77 10.43
C ALA A 223 -11.42 3.07 9.11
N GLN A 224 -12.34 2.21 8.68
CA GLN A 224 -13.13 2.44 7.48
C GLN A 224 -14.00 3.70 7.60
N ARG A 225 -14.62 3.93 8.77
CA ARG A 225 -15.39 5.15 9.01
C ARG A 225 -14.49 6.40 8.98
N MET A 226 -13.27 6.29 9.49
CA MET A 226 -12.26 7.35 9.40
C MET A 226 -11.90 7.66 7.94
N ASP A 227 -11.68 6.64 7.11
CA ASP A 227 -11.36 6.82 5.69
C ASP A 227 -12.49 7.57 4.94
N VAL A 228 -13.74 7.12 5.12
CA VAL A 228 -14.92 7.80 4.54
C VAL A 228 -15.03 9.23 5.05
N ALA A 229 -14.89 9.46 6.35
CA ALA A 229 -14.98 10.81 6.92
C ALA A 229 -13.86 11.74 6.41
N VAL A 230 -12.67 11.22 6.14
CA VAL A 230 -11.57 11.99 5.54
C VAL A 230 -11.89 12.37 4.09
N GLU A 231 -12.44 11.44 3.30
CA GLU A 231 -12.86 11.70 1.92
C GLU A 231 -13.99 12.74 1.86
N GLU A 232 -14.97 12.63 2.75
CA GLU A 232 -16.12 13.54 2.85
C GLU A 232 -15.81 14.84 3.59
N SER A 233 -14.61 14.96 4.19
CA SER A 233 -14.21 16.06 5.07
C SER A 233 -15.16 16.27 6.27
N ASP A 234 -15.75 15.19 6.79
CA ASP A 234 -16.58 15.20 8.01
C ASP A 234 -15.70 15.21 9.27
N MET A 235 -15.43 16.42 9.76
CA MET A 235 -14.61 16.64 10.95
C MET A 235 -15.20 16.04 12.23
N GLN A 236 -16.53 15.94 12.36
CA GLN A 236 -17.15 15.39 13.56
C GLN A 236 -16.90 13.87 13.65
N SER A 237 -17.06 13.17 12.53
CA SER A 237 -16.76 11.74 12.45
C SER A 237 -15.26 11.45 12.60
N ILE A 238 -14.41 12.29 12.02
CA ILE A 238 -12.94 12.23 12.22
C ILE A 238 -12.59 12.33 13.70
N GLU A 239 -13.08 13.36 14.40
CA GLU A 239 -12.79 13.58 15.82
C GLU A 239 -13.28 12.41 16.68
N SER A 240 -14.45 11.86 16.37
CA SER A 240 -14.99 10.67 17.04
C SER A 240 -14.05 9.46 16.90
N CYS A 241 -13.56 9.19 15.68
CA CYS A 241 -12.64 8.08 15.41
C CYS A 241 -11.29 8.27 16.12
N VAL A 242 -10.72 9.48 16.08
CA VAL A 242 -9.46 9.81 16.76
C VAL A 242 -9.61 9.66 18.29
N LYS A 243 -10.75 10.09 18.86
CA LYS A 243 -11.03 9.94 20.28
C LYS A 243 -11.13 8.47 20.69
N GLN A 244 -11.84 7.65 19.92
CA GLN A 244 -11.93 6.20 20.18
C GLN A 244 -10.55 5.55 20.13
N SER A 245 -9.72 5.92 19.15
CA SER A 245 -8.33 5.46 19.05
C SER A 245 -7.49 5.84 20.27
N SER A 246 -7.53 7.11 20.70
CA SER A 246 -6.76 7.57 21.87
C SER A 246 -7.21 6.86 23.16
N LEU A 247 -8.53 6.70 23.36
CA LEU A 247 -9.08 5.97 24.51
C LEU A 247 -8.62 4.51 24.53
N TYR A 248 -8.65 3.83 23.38
CA TYR A 248 -8.15 2.46 23.28
C TYR A 248 -6.67 2.40 23.65
N ILE A 249 -5.83 3.23 23.02
CA ILE A 249 -4.38 3.27 23.24
C ILE A 249 -4.04 3.47 24.72
N ARG A 250 -4.70 4.43 25.40
CA ARG A 250 -4.50 4.70 26.83
C ARG A 250 -4.96 3.56 27.73
N SER A 251 -6.06 2.88 27.37
CA SER A 251 -6.57 1.75 28.16
C SER A 251 -5.61 0.55 28.18
N GLN A 252 -4.81 0.37 27.11
CA GLN A 252 -3.87 -0.74 26.96
C GLN A 252 -2.63 -0.63 27.87
N GLU A 253 -2.40 0.51 28.53
CA GLU A 253 -1.26 0.66 29.45
C GLU A 253 -1.26 -0.36 30.60
N THR A 254 -2.44 -0.92 30.91
CA THR A 254 -2.67 -1.89 31.99
C THR A 254 -2.40 -3.35 31.60
N ASN A 255 -2.30 -3.69 30.30
CA ASN A 255 -2.20 -5.08 29.80
C ASN A 255 -0.85 -5.44 29.12
N LYS A 256 0.20 -4.63 29.35
CA LYS A 256 1.51 -4.74 28.66
C LYS A 256 2.19 -6.11 28.74
N THR A 257 1.87 -6.96 29.71
CA THR A 257 2.65 -8.18 30.01
C THR A 257 2.27 -9.41 29.15
N PHE A 258 1.00 -9.55 28.72
CA PHE A 258 0.53 -10.76 28.03
C PHE A 258 0.73 -10.69 26.50
N THR A 259 0.47 -9.53 25.91
CA THR A 259 0.67 -9.28 24.46
C THR A 259 2.14 -9.23 24.06
N ASN A 260 3.03 -8.79 24.95
CA ASN A 260 4.46 -8.69 24.66
C ASN A 260 5.12 -10.05 24.40
N ASN A 261 4.74 -11.13 25.09
CA ASN A 261 5.36 -12.44 24.91
C ASN A 261 4.94 -13.12 23.60
N TYR A 262 3.68 -13.00 23.19
CA TYR A 262 3.19 -13.60 21.93
C TYR A 262 3.69 -12.86 20.69
N VAL A 263 3.76 -11.52 20.76
CA VAL A 263 4.26 -10.66 19.68
C VAL A 263 5.79 -10.76 19.53
N SER A 264 6.51 -11.13 20.60
CA SER A 264 7.97 -11.21 20.55
C SER A 264 8.50 -12.35 19.69
N GLU A 265 7.76 -13.45 19.54
CA GLU A 265 8.23 -14.61 18.75
C GLU A 265 7.91 -14.44 17.25
N ASP A 266 6.72 -13.93 16.92
CA ASP A 266 6.25 -13.74 15.54
C ASP A 266 5.78 -12.29 15.31
N PRO A 267 6.69 -11.29 15.26
CA PRO A 267 6.34 -9.86 15.27
C PRO A 267 5.51 -9.42 14.05
N PHE A 268 5.58 -10.17 12.96
CA PHE A 268 4.78 -9.93 11.76
C PHE A 268 3.28 -10.17 11.96
N LEU A 269 2.86 -10.99 12.94
CA LEU A 269 1.45 -11.21 13.26
C LEU A 269 0.84 -10.06 14.07
N ALA A 270 1.67 -9.21 14.70
CA ALA A 270 1.19 -8.08 15.53
C ALA A 270 0.31 -7.08 14.76
N ARG A 271 0.44 -7.04 13.42
CA ARG A 271 -0.38 -6.21 12.54
C ARG A 271 -1.85 -6.62 12.49
N PHE A 272 -2.16 -7.86 12.88
CA PHE A 272 -3.51 -8.39 13.00
C PHE A 272 -4.02 -8.19 14.43
N SER A 273 -4.00 -6.94 14.91
CA SER A 273 -4.47 -6.58 16.25
C SER A 273 -5.15 -5.22 16.25
N ALA A 274 -6.12 -5.04 17.16
CA ALA A 274 -6.79 -3.76 17.33
C ALA A 274 -5.81 -2.62 17.63
N ALA A 275 -4.77 -2.89 18.42
CA ALA A 275 -3.73 -1.92 18.75
C ALA A 275 -3.03 -1.38 17.49
N TRP A 276 -2.72 -2.24 16.51
CA TRP A 276 -2.10 -1.82 15.26
C TRP A 276 -3.02 -0.93 14.41
N VAL A 277 -4.31 -1.27 14.35
CA VAL A 277 -5.31 -0.51 13.60
C VAL A 277 -5.56 0.84 14.26
N PHE A 278 -5.75 0.88 15.57
CA PHE A 278 -5.88 2.14 16.30
C PHE A 278 -4.62 3.01 16.22
N ALA A 279 -3.42 2.44 16.32
CA ALA A 279 -2.20 3.21 16.07
C ALA A 279 -2.17 3.82 14.65
N THR A 280 -2.79 3.15 13.67
CA THR A 280 -2.96 3.68 12.32
C THR A 280 -3.95 4.83 12.27
N ILE A 281 -5.13 4.68 12.88
CA ILE A 281 -6.13 5.76 13.03
C ILE A 281 -5.50 6.97 13.73
N GLY A 282 -4.79 6.76 14.84
CA GLY A 282 -4.09 7.80 15.57
C GLY A 282 -3.04 8.52 14.71
N THR A 283 -2.30 7.79 13.87
CA THR A 283 -1.32 8.40 12.94
C THR A 283 -2.01 9.35 11.94
N VAL A 284 -3.15 8.95 11.37
CA VAL A 284 -3.95 9.81 10.49
C VAL A 284 -4.50 11.01 11.27
N GLY A 285 -4.98 10.77 12.49
CA GLY A 285 -5.46 11.80 13.42
C GLY A 285 -4.42 12.89 13.69
N VAL A 286 -3.15 12.51 13.93
CA VAL A 286 -2.04 13.46 14.09
C VAL A 286 -1.93 14.38 12.87
N SER A 287 -1.92 13.83 11.66
CA SER A 287 -1.81 14.63 10.43
C SER A 287 -2.96 15.63 10.26
N ILE A 288 -4.18 15.26 10.68
CA ILE A 288 -5.34 16.15 10.64
C ILE A 288 -5.25 17.24 11.70
N LEU A 289 -4.87 16.90 12.94
CA LEU A 289 -4.68 17.86 14.02
C LEU A 289 -3.60 18.89 13.65
N GLU A 290 -2.49 18.45 13.05
CA GLU A 290 -1.43 19.32 12.54
C GLU A 290 -1.95 20.28 11.44
N ARG A 291 -2.77 19.79 10.51
CA ARG A 291 -3.41 20.61 9.47
C ARG A 291 -4.31 21.69 10.06
N GLU A 292 -5.06 21.36 11.10
CA GLU A 292 -5.90 22.30 11.88
C GLU A 292 -5.09 23.15 12.87
N ARG A 293 -3.75 23.02 12.89
CA ARG A 293 -2.83 23.72 13.81
C ARG A 293 -3.09 23.43 15.30
N ARG A 294 -3.74 22.31 15.60
CA ARG A 294 -4.01 21.81 16.96
C ARG A 294 -2.81 21.02 17.49
N TYR A 295 -1.64 21.66 17.50
CA TYR A 295 -0.36 21.01 17.82
C TYR A 295 -0.32 20.44 19.25
N ALA A 296 -1.01 21.05 20.21
CA ALA A 296 -1.07 20.54 21.58
C ALA A 296 -1.73 19.15 21.65
N GLU A 297 -2.82 18.95 20.92
CA GLU A 297 -3.52 17.66 20.87
C GLU A 297 -2.73 16.63 20.04
N ALA A 298 -2.06 17.07 18.97
CA ALA A 298 -1.16 16.22 18.19
C ALA A 298 0.00 15.69 19.05
N VAL A 299 0.61 16.55 19.89
CA VAL A 299 1.67 16.17 20.84
C VAL A 299 1.19 15.10 21.83
N GLU A 300 0.00 15.27 22.42
CA GLU A 300 -0.55 14.28 23.35
C GLU A 300 -0.79 12.93 22.67
N LEU A 301 -1.37 12.93 21.47
CA LEU A 301 -1.61 11.70 20.71
C LEU A 301 -0.30 11.03 20.26
N LEU A 302 0.73 11.81 19.90
CA LEU A 302 2.06 11.29 19.55
C LEU A 302 2.76 10.66 20.75
N ARG A 303 2.62 11.23 21.94
CA ARG A 303 3.12 10.62 23.19
C ARG A 303 2.40 9.29 23.47
N ASP A 304 1.07 9.26 23.34
CA ASP A 304 0.27 8.03 23.48
C ASP A 304 0.75 6.94 22.51
N LEU A 305 0.97 7.29 21.23
CA LEU A 305 1.47 6.37 20.20
C LEU A 305 2.88 5.85 20.50
N LEU A 306 3.80 6.73 20.92
CA LEU A 306 5.17 6.35 21.26
C LEU A 306 5.27 5.48 22.53
N GLY A 307 4.26 5.55 23.40
CA GLY A 307 4.12 4.68 24.58
C GLY A 307 3.74 3.23 24.25
N GLN A 308 3.30 2.95 23.02
CA GLN A 308 2.91 1.60 22.59
C GLN A 308 4.09 0.81 21.98
N CYS A 309 3.94 -0.52 21.96
CA CYS A 309 4.88 -1.44 21.32
C CYS A 309 4.50 -1.83 19.88
N CYS A 310 3.32 -1.42 19.39
CA CYS A 310 2.86 -1.71 18.03
C CYS A 310 3.45 -0.71 17.00
N CYS A 311 3.35 -1.05 15.72
CA CYS A 311 3.84 -0.23 14.60
C CYS A 311 5.30 0.26 14.77
N PRO A 312 6.27 -0.62 15.08
CA PRO A 312 7.65 -0.22 15.38
C PRO A 312 8.29 0.61 14.26
N GLY A 313 7.97 0.33 13.00
CA GLY A 313 8.43 1.08 11.83
C GLY A 313 7.94 2.54 11.75
N ARG A 314 6.95 2.95 12.56
CA ARG A 314 6.47 4.34 12.60
C ARG A 314 7.07 5.17 13.73
N ARG A 315 7.86 4.56 14.62
CA ARG A 315 8.44 5.27 15.78
C ARG A 315 9.34 6.44 15.37
N GLY A 316 10.11 6.28 14.28
CA GLY A 316 10.95 7.34 13.73
C GLY A 316 10.14 8.55 13.26
N TYR A 317 9.11 8.28 12.45
CA TYR A 317 8.13 9.28 12.02
C TYR A 317 7.46 9.98 13.22
N TRP A 318 6.89 9.23 14.17
CA TRP A 318 6.21 9.80 15.35
C TRP A 318 7.15 10.65 16.22
N THR A 319 8.38 10.19 16.46
CA THR A 319 9.37 10.95 17.24
C THR A 319 9.76 12.25 16.53
N THR A 320 9.92 12.19 15.21
CA THR A 320 10.23 13.35 14.38
C THR A 320 9.08 14.36 14.40
N ARG A 321 7.83 13.90 14.24
CA ARG A 321 6.62 14.74 14.33
C ARG A 321 6.45 15.35 15.71
N LEU A 322 6.64 14.58 16.78
CA LEU A 322 6.54 15.07 18.15
C LEU A 322 7.53 16.21 18.39
N SER A 323 8.78 16.01 17.96
CA SER A 323 9.79 17.05 18.06
C SER A 323 9.40 18.29 17.24
N ILE A 324 8.84 18.14 16.03
CA ILE A 324 8.35 19.26 15.20
C ILE A 324 7.22 20.03 15.90
N ASP A 325 6.22 19.34 16.42
CA ASP A 325 5.04 19.98 17.00
C ASP A 325 5.36 20.70 18.31
N LEU A 326 6.29 20.18 19.12
CA LEU A 326 6.82 20.89 20.28
C LEU A 326 7.47 22.22 19.91
N GLU A 327 8.16 22.30 18.76
CA GLU A 327 8.71 23.56 18.28
C GLU A 327 7.62 24.54 17.83
N HIS A 328 6.53 24.04 17.21
CA HIS A 328 5.35 24.87 16.90
C HIS A 328 4.71 25.47 18.15
N LEU A 329 4.77 24.77 19.29
CA LEU A 329 4.34 25.25 20.61
C LEU A 329 5.37 26.16 21.32
N GLY A 330 6.53 26.41 20.71
CA GLY A 330 7.61 27.21 21.29
C GLY A 330 8.49 26.47 22.31
N LEU A 331 8.24 25.18 22.54
CA LEU A 331 8.95 24.31 23.49
C LEU A 331 10.24 23.76 22.87
N LYS A 332 11.18 24.65 22.51
CA LYS A 332 12.39 24.30 21.76
C LYS A 332 13.36 23.38 22.51
N ASP A 333 13.40 23.47 23.83
CA ASP A 333 14.30 22.66 24.64
C ASP A 333 13.78 21.23 24.74
N GLU A 334 12.48 21.05 24.98
CA GLU A 334 11.81 19.74 24.92
C GLU A 334 11.86 19.14 23.51
N SER A 335 11.68 19.97 22.47
CA SER A 335 11.85 19.57 21.08
C SER A 335 13.24 18.98 20.82
N LEU A 336 14.30 19.64 21.32
CA LEU A 336 15.67 19.14 21.21
C LEU A 336 15.85 17.84 21.99
N GLU A 337 15.33 17.75 23.22
CA GLU A 337 15.41 16.56 24.06
C GLU A 337 14.75 15.34 23.39
N VAL A 338 13.55 15.49 22.83
CA VAL A 338 12.87 14.43 22.06
C VAL A 338 13.72 13.98 20.88
N ALA A 339 14.33 14.92 20.14
CA ALA A 339 15.17 14.57 19.01
C ALA A 339 16.45 13.82 19.43
N GLU A 340 17.07 14.22 20.54
CA GLU A 340 18.26 13.55 21.08
C GLU A 340 17.92 12.17 21.64
N SER A 341 16.83 12.04 22.39
CA SER A 341 16.34 10.77 22.93
C SER A 341 16.00 9.79 21.81
N GLY A 342 15.35 10.27 20.73
CA GLY A 342 15.07 9.47 19.55
C GLY A 342 16.32 8.88 18.88
N LEU A 343 17.46 9.58 18.90
CA LEU A 343 18.70 9.03 18.35
C LEU A 343 19.27 7.85 19.15
N ASN A 344 18.83 7.68 20.41
CA ASN A 344 19.16 6.54 21.26
C ASN A 344 18.21 5.33 21.06
N ASP A 345 17.06 5.50 20.38
CA ASP A 345 16.16 4.38 20.03
C ASP A 345 16.71 3.65 18.80
N SER A 346 17.14 2.39 18.99
CA SER A 346 17.71 1.56 17.92
C SER A 346 16.72 1.22 16.81
N ARG A 347 15.41 1.35 17.06
CA ARG A 347 14.35 1.10 16.08
C ARG A 347 14.15 2.27 15.11
N ILE A 348 14.73 3.44 15.38
CA ILE A 348 14.66 4.60 14.49
C ILE A 348 15.82 4.54 13.50
N ARG A 349 15.48 4.19 12.25
CA ARG A 349 16.42 3.88 11.16
C ARG A 349 16.32 4.88 10.01
N HIS A 350 17.28 4.77 9.07
CA HIS A 350 17.28 5.40 7.75
C HIS A 350 16.89 6.89 7.74
N GLY A 351 15.92 7.28 6.90
CA GLY A 351 15.50 8.66 6.72
C GLY A 351 15.02 9.35 8.00
N ASP A 352 14.30 8.64 8.87
CA ASP A 352 13.84 9.18 10.14
C ASP A 352 15.03 9.51 11.07
N ARG A 353 16.03 8.63 11.10
CA ARG A 353 17.27 8.88 11.85
C ARG A 353 18.01 10.11 11.32
N VAL A 354 18.11 10.26 9.99
CA VAL A 354 18.72 11.44 9.36
C VAL A 354 17.93 12.72 9.69
N ALA A 355 16.60 12.66 9.68
CA ALA A 355 15.73 13.78 10.06
C ALA A 355 15.99 14.25 11.50
N LEU A 356 16.06 13.32 12.45
CA LEU A 356 16.39 13.62 13.85
C LEU A 356 17.81 14.19 14.00
N GLN A 357 18.81 13.60 13.35
CA GLN A 357 20.19 14.10 13.41
C GLN A 357 20.29 15.55 12.92
N ARG A 358 19.66 15.88 11.78
CA ARG A 358 19.62 17.26 11.25
C ARG A 358 18.89 18.21 12.19
N ARG A 359 17.82 17.73 12.84
CA ARG A 359 17.08 18.50 13.82
C ARG A 359 17.91 18.83 15.06
N VAL A 360 18.66 17.85 15.60
CA VAL A 360 19.61 18.07 16.70
C VAL A 360 20.66 19.11 16.33
N LEU A 361 21.23 19.07 15.11
CA LEU A 361 22.21 20.08 14.67
C LEU A 361 21.60 21.48 14.52
N ARG A 362 20.34 21.58 14.12
CA ARG A 362 19.63 22.85 13.94
C ARG A 362 19.24 23.49 15.27
N LEU A 363 18.69 22.70 16.19
CA LEU A 363 18.19 23.14 17.50
C LEU A 363 19.31 23.27 18.55
N GLY A 364 20.30 22.37 18.51
CA GLY A 364 21.44 22.32 19.43
C GLY A 364 22.53 23.35 19.14
N LYS A 365 22.14 24.61 18.89
CA LYS A 365 23.07 25.75 18.78
C LYS A 365 23.19 26.45 20.15
N PRO A 366 24.29 27.19 20.43
CA PRO A 366 24.40 27.96 21.66
C PRO A 366 23.22 28.93 21.85
N PRO A 367 22.72 29.13 23.08
CA PRO A 367 23.26 28.60 24.35
C PRO A 367 22.83 27.17 24.71
N ARG A 368 21.95 26.51 23.93
CA ARG A 368 21.43 25.17 24.26
C ARG A 368 22.51 24.10 24.24
N ARG A 369 23.38 24.15 23.22
CA ARG A 369 24.49 23.20 23.08
C ARG A 369 25.73 23.87 22.52
N TRP A 370 26.86 23.56 23.14
CA TRP A 370 28.18 24.03 22.72
C TRP A 370 28.96 22.96 21.96
N LYS A 371 28.79 21.68 22.33
CA LYS A 371 29.48 20.55 21.70
C LYS A 371 28.70 20.01 20.50
N LYS A 372 29.31 20.08 19.31
CA LYS A 372 28.77 19.45 18.09
C LYS A 372 28.84 17.91 18.17
N PRO A 373 27.76 17.19 17.84
CA PRO A 373 27.75 15.73 17.76
C PRO A 373 28.72 15.17 16.71
N SER A 374 29.18 13.92 16.90
CA SER A 374 30.12 13.25 15.99
C SER A 374 29.56 13.03 14.57
N PHE A 375 28.27 12.67 14.47
CA PHE A 375 27.58 12.44 13.20
C PHE A 375 27.43 13.71 12.34
N ALA A 376 27.74 14.91 12.88
CA ALA A 376 27.73 16.15 12.12
C ALA A 376 28.69 16.10 10.92
N LYS A 377 29.83 15.40 11.07
CA LYS A 377 30.80 15.22 9.98
C LYS A 377 30.22 14.36 8.85
N THR A 378 29.59 13.25 9.19
CA THR A 378 28.95 12.34 8.23
C THR A 378 27.86 13.06 7.44
N LEU A 379 26.97 13.79 8.12
CA LEU A 379 25.90 14.57 7.47
C LEU A 379 26.41 15.73 6.60
N SER A 380 27.65 16.17 6.80
CA SER A 380 28.26 17.22 5.99
C SER A 380 28.95 16.71 4.73
N LYS A 381 29.10 15.38 4.57
CA LYS A 381 29.59 14.80 3.33
C LYS A 381 28.58 15.11 2.22
N THR A 382 29.06 15.74 1.15
CA THR A 382 28.24 16.10 -0.01
C THR A 382 28.47 15.10 -1.13
N CYS A 383 27.38 14.60 -1.71
CA CYS A 383 27.40 13.86 -2.96
C CYS A 383 27.81 14.80 -4.11
N LYS A 384 28.44 14.25 -5.15
CA LYS A 384 28.81 15.00 -6.34
C LYS A 384 27.56 15.55 -7.01
N GLU A 385 27.55 16.85 -7.31
CA GLU A 385 26.41 17.51 -7.96
C GLU A 385 26.74 17.84 -9.41
N VAL A 386 25.84 17.46 -10.31
CA VAL A 386 25.88 17.81 -11.74
C VAL A 386 24.73 18.77 -12.01
N ILE A 387 24.97 19.85 -12.76
CA ILE A 387 23.95 20.83 -13.09
C ILE A 387 23.73 20.82 -14.60
N ILE A 388 22.49 20.53 -15.02
CA ILE A 388 22.08 20.59 -16.42
C ILE A 388 21.03 21.68 -16.61
N THR A 389 20.89 22.16 -17.84
CA THR A 389 19.94 23.24 -18.18
C THR A 389 18.85 22.69 -19.09
N GLY A 390 17.59 22.81 -18.66
CA GLY A 390 16.41 22.41 -19.43
C GLY A 390 15.62 23.62 -19.95
N ARG A 391 14.99 23.48 -21.12
CA ARG A 391 14.03 24.47 -21.64
C ARG A 391 12.62 24.15 -21.11
N PRO A 392 12.04 24.94 -20.19
CA PRO A 392 10.80 24.58 -19.53
C PRO A 392 9.58 24.68 -20.46
N LEU A 393 8.65 23.73 -20.34
CA LEU A 393 7.30 23.75 -20.94
C LEU A 393 6.27 24.36 -19.99
N ASN A 394 6.47 24.19 -18.68
CA ASN A 394 5.64 24.74 -17.63
C ASN A 394 6.51 25.23 -16.46
N CYS A 395 6.06 26.29 -15.80
CA CYS A 395 6.75 26.86 -14.64
C CYS A 395 5.82 27.03 -13.43
N GLN A 396 4.62 26.44 -13.44
CA GLN A 396 3.65 26.57 -12.35
C GLN A 396 4.03 25.73 -11.13
N THR A 397 4.01 26.35 -9.96
CA THR A 397 4.25 25.66 -8.68
C THR A 397 3.15 24.65 -8.42
N GLY A 398 3.51 23.43 -8.02
CA GLY A 398 2.55 22.34 -7.76
C GLY A 398 2.26 21.45 -8.98
N MET A 399 2.75 21.79 -10.17
CA MET A 399 2.71 20.91 -11.34
C MET A 399 4.05 20.19 -11.54
N LYS A 400 4.02 18.94 -12.03
CA LYS A 400 5.24 18.24 -12.46
C LYS A 400 5.92 19.05 -13.56
N SER A 401 7.20 19.36 -13.37
CA SER A 401 8.00 20.05 -14.38
C SER A 401 8.13 19.21 -15.66
N ARG A 402 8.04 19.89 -16.80
CA ARG A 402 8.18 19.32 -18.14
C ARG A 402 9.14 20.18 -18.94
N PHE A 403 9.95 19.55 -19.77
CA PHE A 403 11.00 20.21 -20.55
C PHE A 403 10.94 19.81 -22.02
N TYR A 404 11.52 20.63 -22.89
CA TYR A 404 11.97 20.16 -24.20
C TYR A 404 13.33 19.48 -24.06
N GLY A 405 13.42 18.24 -24.52
CA GLY A 405 14.62 17.43 -24.56
C GLY A 405 15.68 17.97 -25.51
N TYR A 406 16.83 17.31 -25.54
CA TYR A 406 17.91 17.53 -26.50
C TYR A 406 17.51 17.09 -27.93
N ASP A 407 16.50 16.23 -28.03
CA ASP A 407 15.84 15.77 -29.26
C ASP A 407 14.62 16.63 -29.66
N ASP A 408 14.43 17.78 -29.01
CA ASP A 408 13.28 18.69 -29.17
C ASP A 408 11.90 18.09 -28.81
N ASN A 409 11.84 16.87 -28.28
CA ASN A 409 10.58 16.26 -27.80
C ASN A 409 10.25 16.70 -26.38
N ARG A 410 8.98 16.56 -25.99
CA ARG A 410 8.53 16.83 -24.61
C ARG A 410 8.96 15.70 -23.70
N CYS A 411 9.63 16.02 -22.59
CA CYS A 411 10.13 15.02 -21.65
C CYS A 411 9.93 15.44 -20.18
N SER A 412 10.06 14.46 -19.29
CA SER A 412 10.17 14.65 -17.84
C SER A 412 11.57 15.16 -17.44
N VAL A 413 11.76 15.43 -16.15
CA VAL A 413 13.05 15.88 -15.61
C VAL A 413 14.09 14.76 -15.68
N GLU A 414 13.64 13.54 -15.40
CA GLU A 414 14.43 12.32 -15.36
C GLU A 414 14.82 11.88 -16.79
N GLU A 415 13.90 11.99 -17.74
CA GLU A 415 14.17 11.75 -19.17
C GLU A 415 15.19 12.76 -19.72
N LEU A 416 15.07 14.04 -19.35
CA LEU A 416 16.07 15.05 -19.74
C LEU A 416 17.46 14.72 -19.19
N ALA A 417 17.53 14.26 -17.93
CA ALA A 417 18.79 13.82 -17.33
C ALA A 417 19.36 12.58 -18.03
N LEU A 418 18.53 11.59 -18.37
CA LEU A 418 18.94 10.42 -19.16
C LEU A 418 19.51 10.83 -20.52
N GLN A 419 18.86 11.74 -21.24
CA GLN A 419 19.38 12.27 -22.51
C GLN A 419 20.74 12.97 -22.35
N TYR A 420 20.93 13.73 -21.27
CA TYR A 420 22.23 14.33 -20.97
C TYR A 420 23.32 13.28 -20.75
N TYR A 421 23.08 12.28 -19.90
CA TYR A 421 24.06 11.23 -19.60
C TYR A 421 24.36 10.32 -20.81
N ALA A 422 23.38 10.12 -21.70
CA ALA A 422 23.56 9.40 -22.95
C ALA A 422 24.41 10.17 -23.98
N GLY A 423 24.45 11.50 -23.91
CA GLY A 423 25.29 12.32 -24.78
C GLY A 423 26.78 12.27 -24.41
N ASP A 424 27.64 12.64 -25.35
CA ASP A 424 29.11 12.67 -25.16
C ASP A 424 29.50 13.53 -23.94
N ALA A 425 28.82 14.67 -23.74
CA ALA A 425 29.07 15.58 -22.63
C ALA A 425 28.66 15.01 -21.25
N GLY A 426 27.77 14.03 -21.23
CA GLY A 426 27.36 13.33 -20.01
C GLY A 426 28.09 12.00 -19.77
N GLY A 427 28.93 11.57 -20.72
CA GLY A 427 29.78 10.39 -20.59
C GLY A 427 29.33 9.16 -21.39
N ALA A 428 28.34 9.29 -22.27
CA ALA A 428 27.81 8.21 -23.12
C ALA A 428 27.38 6.98 -22.31
N TRP A 429 26.56 7.21 -21.29
CA TRP A 429 25.97 6.17 -20.45
C TRP A 429 24.71 5.58 -21.09
N GLN A 430 24.47 4.30 -20.84
CA GLN A 430 23.13 3.72 -20.94
C GLN A 430 22.44 3.90 -19.59
N GLY A 431 21.10 3.96 -19.57
CA GLY A 431 20.40 4.21 -18.32
C GLY A 431 18.90 4.00 -18.37
N VAL A 432 18.33 3.75 -17.20
CA VAL A 432 16.88 3.65 -16.98
C VAL A 432 16.45 4.53 -15.82
N HIS A 433 15.24 5.08 -15.93
CA HIS A 433 14.54 5.70 -14.81
C HIS A 433 13.64 4.65 -14.16
N SER A 434 14.07 4.14 -13.00
CA SER A 434 13.32 3.09 -12.29
C SER A 434 12.99 3.38 -10.82
N GLU A 435 13.46 4.48 -10.25
CA GLU A 435 13.36 4.74 -8.81
C GLU A 435 13.78 3.48 -8.03
N SER A 436 13.01 3.07 -7.01
CA SER A 436 13.26 1.86 -6.23
C SER A 436 12.86 0.55 -6.96
N GLY A 437 12.10 0.62 -8.06
CA GLY A 437 11.49 -0.55 -8.70
C GLY A 437 12.48 -1.58 -9.25
N ILE A 438 13.57 -1.14 -9.86
CA ILE A 438 14.64 -2.01 -10.37
C ILE A 438 15.28 -2.80 -9.24
N TRP A 439 15.53 -2.15 -8.11
CA TRP A 439 16.13 -2.77 -6.93
C TRP A 439 15.23 -3.80 -6.29
N MET A 440 13.92 -3.53 -6.23
CA MET A 440 12.95 -4.51 -5.74
C MET A 440 12.85 -5.72 -6.67
N THR A 441 12.94 -5.50 -7.99
CA THR A 441 12.98 -6.56 -9.00
C THR A 441 14.24 -7.42 -8.86
N LEU A 442 15.42 -6.78 -8.76
CA LEU A 442 16.68 -7.47 -8.56
C LEU A 442 16.69 -8.25 -7.24
N PHE A 443 16.24 -7.64 -6.13
CA PHE A 443 16.15 -8.32 -4.84
C PHE A 443 15.24 -9.55 -4.91
N ALA A 444 14.04 -9.41 -5.48
CA ALA A 444 13.09 -10.51 -5.61
C ALA A 444 13.66 -11.70 -6.39
N LEU A 445 14.36 -11.44 -7.51
CA LEU A 445 14.98 -12.48 -8.32
C LEU A 445 16.23 -13.07 -7.67
N LEU A 446 17.14 -12.23 -7.15
CA LEU A 446 18.41 -12.68 -6.58
C LEU A 446 18.23 -13.39 -5.23
N MET A 447 17.19 -13.04 -4.47
CA MET A 447 16.90 -13.60 -3.16
C MET A 447 15.69 -14.56 -3.18
N TRP A 448 15.24 -14.99 -4.36
CA TRP A 448 14.00 -15.77 -4.52
C TRP A 448 13.94 -16.99 -3.57
N ASP A 449 14.97 -17.83 -3.58
CA ASP A 449 15.02 -19.05 -2.76
C ASP A 449 15.10 -18.74 -1.25
N VAL A 450 15.60 -17.56 -0.87
CA VAL A 450 15.60 -17.07 0.52
C VAL A 450 14.20 -16.59 0.90
N ILE A 451 13.56 -15.79 0.05
CA ILE A 451 12.22 -15.23 0.27
C ILE A 451 11.20 -16.36 0.45
N PHE A 452 11.26 -17.40 -0.39
CA PHE A 452 10.34 -18.54 -0.37
C PHE A 452 10.88 -19.77 0.36
N ALA A 453 11.88 -19.60 1.23
CA ALA A 453 12.38 -20.66 2.09
C ALA A 453 11.27 -21.20 3.02
N ASP A 454 11.37 -22.47 3.38
CA ASP A 454 10.43 -23.16 4.28
C ASP A 454 10.63 -22.68 5.73
N VAL A 455 9.91 -21.61 6.08
CA VAL A 455 9.89 -21.01 7.42
C VAL A 455 8.48 -21.13 8.01
N PRO A 456 8.32 -21.60 9.25
CA PRO A 456 7.01 -21.70 9.88
C PRO A 456 6.29 -20.35 9.96
N ASN A 457 4.95 -20.37 9.85
CA ASN A 457 4.03 -19.26 10.07
C ASN A 457 4.11 -18.06 9.10
N VAL A 458 5.10 -18.00 8.20
CA VAL A 458 5.23 -16.85 7.28
C VAL A 458 4.41 -17.00 6.00
N PHE A 459 3.96 -18.22 5.68
CA PHE A 459 3.01 -18.51 4.60
C PHE A 459 1.74 -19.14 5.17
N TRP A 460 0.67 -18.37 5.17
CA TRP A 460 -0.64 -18.64 5.75
C TRP A 460 -1.63 -19.25 4.75
N HIS A 461 -1.46 -18.98 3.46
CA HIS A 461 -2.28 -19.54 2.38
C HIS A 461 -1.49 -19.53 1.06
N PRO A 462 -1.87 -20.33 0.05
CA PRO A 462 -1.11 -20.49 -1.20
C PRO A 462 -1.22 -19.29 -2.17
N PHE A 463 -1.69 -18.14 -1.68
CA PHE A 463 -1.95 -16.93 -2.49
C PHE A 463 -1.19 -15.71 -1.97
N GLN A 464 -0.05 -15.91 -1.32
CA GLN A 464 0.86 -14.85 -0.91
C GLN A 464 1.95 -14.59 -1.96
N ALA A 465 2.18 -13.32 -2.27
CA ALA A 465 3.28 -12.87 -3.12
C ALA A 465 4.60 -12.67 -2.35
N ALA A 466 4.58 -12.78 -1.02
CA ALA A 466 5.74 -12.67 -0.14
C ALA A 466 5.42 -13.28 1.23
N PRO A 467 6.43 -13.70 2.00
CA PRO A 467 6.23 -14.15 3.37
C PRO A 467 5.78 -12.98 4.28
N LEU A 468 4.98 -13.27 5.30
CA LEU A 468 4.41 -12.25 6.22
C LEU A 468 5.50 -11.41 6.91
N ASP A 469 6.67 -12.00 7.12
CA ASP A 469 7.79 -11.42 7.85
C ASP A 469 8.72 -10.55 7.01
N LEU A 470 8.61 -10.52 5.67
CA LEU A 470 9.50 -9.78 4.75
C LEU A 470 9.74 -8.33 5.18
N LYS A 471 8.69 -7.67 5.71
CA LYS A 471 8.71 -6.27 6.15
C LYS A 471 8.99 -6.11 7.65
N THR A 472 9.68 -7.07 8.26
CA THR A 472 9.99 -7.07 9.69
C THR A 472 11.42 -7.55 9.93
N ASP A 473 11.99 -7.15 11.07
CA ASP A 473 13.33 -7.57 11.48
C ASP A 473 13.48 -9.11 11.58
N ALA A 474 12.37 -9.83 11.76
CA ALA A 474 12.37 -11.29 11.83
C ALA A 474 12.83 -11.96 10.52
N PHE A 475 12.59 -11.34 9.35
CA PHE A 475 12.97 -11.91 8.05
C PHE A 475 14.47 -12.22 7.98
N CYS A 476 15.28 -11.23 8.35
CA CYS A 476 16.73 -11.37 8.35
C CYS A 476 17.20 -12.32 9.46
N LEU A 477 16.67 -12.18 10.67
CA LEU A 477 17.09 -12.97 11.83
C LEU A 477 16.84 -14.48 11.62
N ILE A 478 15.68 -14.86 11.09
CA ILE A 478 15.31 -16.27 10.90
C ILE A 478 16.11 -16.90 9.75
N ARG A 479 16.44 -16.11 8.73
CA ARG A 479 17.10 -16.58 7.50
C ARG A 479 18.58 -16.22 7.41
N GLU A 480 19.22 -15.81 8.52
CA GLU A 480 20.60 -15.29 8.53
C GLU A 480 21.55 -16.20 7.74
N SER A 481 21.56 -17.50 8.01
CA SER A 481 22.43 -18.46 7.32
C SER A 481 22.16 -18.56 5.81
N LEU A 482 20.89 -18.52 5.38
CA LEU A 482 20.50 -18.56 3.97
C LEU A 482 20.87 -17.26 3.26
N ILE A 483 20.66 -16.13 3.93
CA ILE A 483 21.04 -14.81 3.44
C ILE A 483 22.55 -14.76 3.25
N GLU A 484 23.35 -15.11 4.25
CA GLU A 484 24.81 -15.10 4.15
C GLU A 484 25.34 -16.00 3.02
N ALA A 485 24.77 -17.19 2.86
CA ALA A 485 25.14 -18.08 1.78
C ALA A 485 24.82 -17.48 0.40
N GLN A 486 23.64 -16.89 0.25
CA GLN A 486 23.23 -16.28 -1.02
C GLN A 486 24.03 -15.01 -1.33
N LEU A 487 24.31 -14.16 -0.34
CA LEU A 487 25.14 -12.98 -0.49
C LEU A 487 26.57 -13.32 -0.91
N LYS A 488 27.16 -14.40 -0.38
CA LYS A 488 28.49 -14.87 -0.81
C LYS A 488 28.52 -15.27 -2.29
N ARG A 489 27.46 -15.89 -2.80
CA ARG A 489 27.34 -16.23 -4.23
C ARG A 489 27.23 -14.99 -5.10
N ILE A 490 26.40 -14.03 -4.69
CA ILE A 490 26.26 -12.73 -5.37
C ILE A 490 27.60 -12.00 -5.39
N GLN A 491 28.29 -11.94 -4.25
CA GLN A 491 29.62 -11.35 -4.13
C GLN A 491 30.67 -12.07 -5.01
N GLY A 492 30.52 -13.39 -5.18
CA GLY A 492 31.35 -14.22 -6.07
C GLY A 492 31.08 -14.03 -7.58
N GLY A 493 30.15 -13.15 -7.96
CA GLY A 493 29.86 -12.85 -9.37
C GLY A 493 28.78 -13.74 -10.00
N GLU A 494 28.04 -14.54 -9.22
CA GLU A 494 27.00 -15.43 -9.76
C GLU A 494 25.67 -14.72 -10.09
N ALA A 495 25.56 -13.40 -9.87
CA ALA A 495 24.30 -12.66 -9.98
C ALA A 495 23.59 -12.86 -11.33
N ALA A 496 24.30 -12.70 -12.45
CA ALA A 496 23.72 -12.86 -13.78
C ALA A 496 23.19 -14.29 -14.05
N GLN A 497 23.87 -15.32 -13.50
CA GLN A 497 23.44 -16.71 -13.59
C GLN A 497 22.21 -16.98 -12.72
N ILE A 498 22.19 -16.42 -11.50
CA ILE A 498 21.03 -16.50 -10.61
C ILE A 498 19.82 -15.88 -11.29
N LEU A 499 19.96 -14.69 -11.88
CA LEU A 499 18.88 -14.03 -12.63
C LEU A 499 18.35 -14.91 -13.76
N ALA A 500 19.21 -15.47 -14.62
CA ALA A 500 18.77 -16.34 -15.71
C ALA A 500 18.01 -17.58 -15.21
N THR A 501 18.54 -18.21 -14.15
CA THR A 501 17.94 -19.41 -13.57
C THR A 501 16.55 -19.11 -12.98
N MET A 502 16.44 -18.03 -12.21
CA MET A 502 15.17 -17.64 -11.57
C MET A 502 14.16 -17.13 -12.60
N TRP A 503 14.63 -16.39 -13.60
CA TRP A 503 13.79 -15.93 -14.71
C TRP A 503 13.17 -17.11 -15.46
N SER A 504 13.99 -18.05 -15.94
CA SER A 504 13.52 -19.25 -16.65
C SER A 504 12.51 -20.06 -15.83
N LYS A 505 12.77 -20.23 -14.52
CA LYS A 505 11.94 -21.06 -13.65
C LYS A 505 10.61 -20.39 -13.26
N TYR A 506 10.62 -19.09 -13.03
CA TYR A 506 9.52 -18.38 -12.36
C TYR A 506 8.87 -17.27 -13.19
N PHE A 507 9.25 -17.06 -14.45
CA PHE A 507 8.63 -16.06 -15.31
C PHE A 507 7.09 -16.05 -15.20
N GLY A 508 6.52 -14.85 -15.05
CA GLY A 508 5.08 -14.63 -14.86
C GLY A 508 4.54 -14.95 -13.47
N THR A 509 5.39 -15.34 -12.51
CA THR A 509 4.98 -15.61 -11.12
C THR A 509 5.00 -14.31 -10.31
N ILE A 510 3.93 -14.01 -9.57
CA ILE A 510 3.86 -12.82 -8.73
C ILE A 510 4.83 -12.93 -7.55
N CYS A 511 5.57 -11.86 -7.30
CA CYS A 511 6.41 -11.70 -6.11
C CYS A 511 6.38 -10.23 -5.70
N GLN A 512 6.32 -9.95 -4.41
CA GLN A 512 6.36 -8.57 -3.93
C GLN A 512 7.62 -7.86 -4.44
N GLY A 513 7.45 -6.70 -5.07
CA GLY A 513 8.54 -5.89 -5.61
C GLY A 513 9.00 -6.27 -7.02
N LEU A 514 8.55 -7.39 -7.58
CA LEU A 514 8.95 -7.88 -8.90
C LEU A 514 8.02 -7.38 -10.00
N ASN A 515 8.59 -6.78 -11.05
CA ASN A 515 7.87 -6.42 -12.26
C ASN A 515 8.56 -7.06 -13.49
N TRP A 516 7.92 -8.10 -14.06
CA TRP A 516 8.43 -8.85 -15.21
C TRP A 516 8.43 -8.06 -16.52
N GLU A 517 7.60 -7.02 -16.64
CA GLU A 517 7.36 -6.29 -17.89
C GLU A 517 8.25 -5.04 -18.01
N ARG A 518 8.87 -4.60 -16.91
CA ARG A 518 9.63 -3.34 -16.87
C ARG A 518 11.02 -3.45 -17.51
N HIS A 519 11.69 -4.59 -17.32
CA HIS A 519 13.07 -4.82 -17.74
C HIS A 519 13.22 -6.19 -18.39
N SER A 520 14.07 -6.30 -19.40
CA SER A 520 14.42 -7.60 -19.98
C SER A 520 15.46 -8.33 -19.11
N LEU A 521 15.50 -9.67 -19.17
CA LEU A 521 16.55 -10.44 -18.50
C LEU A 521 17.95 -9.97 -18.91
N HIS A 522 18.17 -9.75 -20.20
CA HIS A 522 19.46 -9.33 -20.74
C HIS A 522 19.91 -7.97 -20.16
N GLU A 523 19.00 -7.00 -20.08
CA GLU A 523 19.26 -5.70 -19.47
C GLU A 523 19.64 -5.84 -17.99
N LEU A 524 18.86 -6.61 -17.22
CA LEU A 524 19.16 -6.85 -15.79
C LEU A 524 20.53 -7.52 -15.60
N GLN A 525 20.90 -8.47 -16.46
CA GLN A 525 22.20 -9.15 -16.39
C GLN A 525 23.36 -8.18 -16.65
N ILE A 526 23.25 -7.29 -17.65
CA ILE A 526 24.27 -6.27 -17.92
C ILE A 526 24.41 -5.33 -16.72
N MET A 527 23.29 -4.87 -16.15
CA MET A 527 23.28 -3.95 -15.01
C MET A 527 24.01 -4.54 -13.79
N VAL A 528 23.72 -5.79 -13.42
CA VAL A 528 24.39 -6.43 -12.28
C VAL A 528 25.86 -6.71 -12.53
N CYS A 529 26.25 -7.03 -13.77
CA CYS A 529 27.65 -7.18 -14.16
C CYS A 529 28.42 -5.85 -14.09
N CYS A 530 27.80 -4.74 -14.52
CA CYS A 530 28.42 -3.41 -14.47
C CYS A 530 28.50 -2.86 -13.04
N LEU A 531 27.55 -3.18 -12.17
CA LEU A 531 27.54 -2.71 -10.78
C LEU A 531 28.59 -3.41 -9.92
N GLY A 532 28.80 -4.71 -10.14
CA GLY A 532 29.70 -5.53 -9.34
C GLY A 532 28.98 -6.34 -8.26
N GLY A 533 29.54 -7.52 -7.98
CA GLY A 533 29.04 -8.45 -6.98
C GLY A 533 29.03 -7.90 -5.54
N PRO A 534 30.13 -7.30 -5.04
CA PRO A 534 30.20 -6.76 -3.68
C PRO A 534 29.14 -5.67 -3.38
N GLU A 535 28.97 -4.74 -4.30
CA GLU A 535 28.02 -3.63 -4.23
C GLU A 535 26.59 -4.17 -4.22
N LEU A 536 26.29 -5.10 -5.14
CA LEU A 536 24.98 -5.74 -5.23
C LEU A 536 24.63 -6.58 -4.00
N ALA A 537 25.61 -7.32 -3.45
CA ALA A 537 25.43 -8.07 -2.22
C ALA A 537 25.15 -7.12 -1.03
N THR A 538 25.79 -5.97 -0.98
CA THR A 538 25.52 -4.94 0.05
C THR A 538 24.09 -4.43 -0.03
N ILE A 539 23.58 -4.13 -1.23
CA ILE A 539 22.19 -3.71 -1.42
C ILE A 539 21.21 -4.83 -1.02
N CYS A 540 21.48 -6.07 -1.42
CA CYS A 540 20.62 -7.21 -1.07
C CYS A 540 20.60 -7.45 0.45
N ARG A 541 21.73 -7.29 1.15
CA ARG A 541 21.80 -7.36 2.61
C ARG A 541 20.91 -6.32 3.26
N LEU A 542 21.08 -5.06 2.86
CA LEU A 542 20.31 -3.95 3.42
C LEU A 542 18.80 -4.14 3.23
N LEU A 543 18.37 -4.60 2.05
CA LEU A 543 16.97 -4.91 1.78
C LEU A 543 16.45 -6.13 2.54
N ALA A 544 17.31 -7.12 2.83
CA ALA A 544 16.93 -8.23 3.71
C ALA A 544 16.81 -7.79 5.17
N GLU A 545 17.66 -6.87 5.62
CA GLU A 545 17.64 -6.33 7.00
C GLU A 545 16.44 -5.41 7.27
N ASP A 546 16.08 -4.53 6.32
CA ASP A 546 14.92 -3.64 6.46
C ASP A 546 14.22 -3.33 5.13
N TYR A 547 13.56 -4.33 4.54
CA TYR A 547 12.80 -4.17 3.30
C TYR A 547 11.77 -3.03 3.38
N ALA A 548 11.09 -2.89 4.52
CA ALA A 548 10.07 -1.87 4.71
C ALA A 548 10.67 -0.46 4.65
N GLY A 549 11.73 -0.21 5.43
CA GLY A 549 12.39 1.09 5.54
C GLY A 549 13.22 1.47 4.31
N LEU A 550 13.63 0.50 3.49
CA LEU A 550 14.55 0.71 2.37
C LEU A 550 13.95 0.49 0.98
N SER A 551 12.70 0.00 0.89
CA SER A 551 11.99 -0.12 -0.39
C SER A 551 11.64 1.21 -1.09
N GLY A 552 11.92 2.35 -0.45
CA GLY A 552 11.72 3.69 -1.00
C GLY A 552 12.95 4.60 -0.86
N GLY A 553 13.05 5.57 -1.77
CA GLY A 553 14.06 6.64 -1.76
C GLY A 553 15.40 6.30 -2.40
N MET A 554 15.49 5.18 -3.13
CA MET A 554 16.63 4.91 -4.03
C MET A 554 16.76 6.00 -5.11
N PRO A 555 17.99 6.27 -5.62
CA PRO A 555 18.19 7.19 -6.72
C PRO A 555 17.33 6.89 -7.95
N ASP A 556 16.85 7.92 -8.63
CA ASP A 556 15.93 7.80 -9.77
C ASP A 556 16.50 6.98 -10.93
N LEU A 557 17.77 7.22 -11.29
CA LEU A 557 18.43 6.61 -12.44
C LEU A 557 19.45 5.55 -12.03
N PHE A 558 19.41 4.43 -12.74
CA PHE A 558 20.51 3.48 -12.81
C PHE A 558 21.18 3.65 -14.18
N LEU A 559 22.44 4.06 -14.17
CA LEU A 559 23.27 4.19 -15.37
C LEU A 559 24.34 3.10 -15.40
N TRP A 560 24.66 2.59 -16.59
CA TRP A 560 25.72 1.61 -16.77
C TRP A 560 26.48 1.80 -18.08
N LYS A 561 27.71 1.29 -18.12
CA LYS A 561 28.59 1.33 -19.28
C LYS A 561 29.44 0.06 -19.33
N PRO A 562 29.16 -0.87 -20.25
CA PRO A 562 30.00 -2.06 -20.44
C PRO A 562 31.39 -1.67 -20.97
N LEU A 563 32.45 -2.28 -20.44
CA LEU A 563 33.84 -2.02 -20.88
C LEU A 563 34.18 -2.70 -22.21
N ASN A 564 33.54 -3.83 -22.53
CA ASN A 564 33.75 -4.57 -23.78
C ASN A 564 32.55 -4.38 -24.71
N SER A 565 32.80 -3.90 -25.94
CA SER A 565 31.75 -3.65 -26.95
C SER A 565 31.17 -4.91 -27.58
N GLU A 566 31.80 -6.07 -27.40
CA GLU A 566 31.25 -7.36 -27.78
C GLU A 566 30.25 -7.83 -26.70
N VAL A 567 29.08 -7.21 -26.69
CA VAL A 567 27.94 -7.71 -25.93
C VAL A 567 27.54 -9.06 -26.57
N PRO A 568 27.51 -10.18 -25.82
CA PRO A 568 27.10 -11.46 -26.36
C PRO A 568 25.72 -11.35 -27.01
N CYS A 569 25.63 -11.89 -28.22
CA CYS A 569 24.50 -11.77 -29.16
C CYS A 569 23.10 -11.75 -28.50
N SER A 570 22.33 -10.70 -28.79
CA SER A 570 20.91 -10.55 -28.41
C SER A 570 19.95 -11.56 -29.06
N LEU A 571 20.43 -12.44 -29.94
CA LEU A 571 19.63 -13.47 -30.64
C LEU A 571 19.66 -14.84 -29.96
N CYS A 572 20.36 -15.00 -28.83
CA CYS A 572 20.26 -16.23 -28.04
C CYS A 572 19.21 -16.06 -26.93
N ASP A 573 17.97 -16.47 -27.22
CA ASP A 573 16.88 -16.56 -26.24
C ASP A 573 17.24 -17.50 -25.06
N ASP A 574 18.34 -18.25 -25.16
CA ASP A 574 18.82 -19.24 -24.19
C ASP A 574 20.03 -18.78 -23.33
N GLY A 575 20.18 -17.47 -23.09
CA GLY A 575 20.94 -16.93 -21.96
C GLY A 575 22.32 -17.57 -21.70
N CYS A 576 23.21 -17.57 -22.70
CA CYS A 576 24.51 -18.24 -22.62
C CYS A 576 25.33 -17.74 -21.41
N PRO A 577 25.48 -18.55 -20.33
CA PRO A 577 26.08 -18.12 -19.07
C PRO A 577 27.53 -17.67 -19.18
N ASN A 578 28.28 -18.35 -20.06
CA ASN A 578 29.73 -18.25 -20.12
C ASN A 578 30.24 -16.98 -20.81
N ALA A 579 29.37 -16.24 -21.51
CA ALA A 579 29.76 -15.01 -22.19
C ALA A 579 29.55 -13.75 -21.31
N LEU A 580 28.65 -13.83 -20.32
CA LEU A 580 28.35 -12.76 -19.37
C LEU A 580 29.27 -12.78 -18.14
N SER A 581 29.89 -13.91 -17.81
CA SER A 581 30.80 -14.03 -16.66
C SER A 581 32.08 -13.19 -16.76
N SER A 582 32.45 -12.78 -17.98
CA SER A 582 33.59 -11.87 -18.23
C SER A 582 33.17 -10.43 -18.52
N LEU A 583 31.87 -10.13 -18.50
CA LEU A 583 31.37 -8.78 -18.73
C LEU A 583 31.67 -7.92 -17.50
N ALA A 584 32.58 -6.96 -17.67
CA ALA A 584 32.83 -5.91 -16.71
C ALA A 584 32.31 -4.59 -17.27
N GLY A 585 31.97 -3.66 -16.38
CA GLY A 585 31.54 -2.32 -16.75
C GLY A 585 31.62 -1.39 -15.55
N GLU A 586 31.11 -0.20 -15.76
CA GLU A 586 30.91 0.79 -14.71
C GLU A 586 29.41 1.00 -14.52
N ALA A 587 29.00 1.26 -13.28
CA ALA A 587 27.63 1.67 -12.96
C ALA A 587 27.64 2.93 -12.12
N LYS A 588 26.58 3.73 -12.26
CA LYS A 588 26.38 4.96 -11.52
C LYS A 588 24.90 5.14 -11.19
N LEU A 589 24.62 5.58 -9.98
CA LEU A 589 23.27 5.90 -9.54
C LEU A 589 23.08 7.41 -9.45
N VAL A 590 22.00 7.92 -10.03
CA VAL A 590 21.77 9.37 -10.09
C VAL A 590 20.41 9.73 -9.57
N GLU A 591 20.39 10.61 -8.57
CA GLU A 591 19.18 11.24 -8.05
C GLU A 591 18.93 12.55 -8.79
N VAL A 592 17.78 12.68 -9.44
CA VAL A 592 17.42 13.83 -10.27
C VAL A 592 16.57 14.81 -9.46
N LYS A 593 16.92 16.09 -9.52
CA LYS A 593 16.15 17.15 -8.87
C LYS A 593 15.75 18.22 -9.86
N GLY A 594 14.44 18.42 -9.97
CA GLY A 594 13.88 19.55 -10.67
C GLY A 594 14.25 20.89 -10.01
N PRO A 595 13.95 22.02 -10.67
CA PRO A 595 14.38 23.36 -10.24
C PRO A 595 13.98 23.76 -8.82
N ARG A 596 12.92 23.16 -8.28
CA ARG A 596 12.33 23.47 -6.97
C ARG A 596 12.41 22.30 -5.98
N ASP A 597 12.97 21.17 -6.41
CA ASP A 597 12.99 19.96 -5.60
C ASP A 597 14.22 19.88 -4.71
N ARG A 598 14.06 19.20 -3.58
CA ARG A 598 15.13 18.93 -2.62
C ARG A 598 15.17 17.45 -2.31
N LEU A 599 16.35 16.97 -1.93
CA LEU A 599 16.52 15.62 -1.41
C LEU A 599 15.68 15.43 -0.15
N SER A 600 14.85 14.38 -0.15
CA SER A 600 14.19 13.89 1.06
C SER A 600 15.21 13.32 2.04
N GLU A 601 14.82 13.15 3.30
CA GLU A 601 15.72 12.58 4.30
C GLU A 601 16.02 11.09 4.03
N GLN A 602 15.05 10.37 3.44
CA GLN A 602 15.26 8.99 2.98
C GLN A 602 16.26 8.91 1.82
N GLN A 603 16.17 9.80 0.83
CA GLN A 603 17.15 9.86 -0.27
C GLN A 603 18.56 10.19 0.24
N ARG A 604 18.67 11.08 1.24
CA ARG A 604 19.96 11.37 1.88
C ARG A 604 20.54 10.16 2.60
N ALA A 605 19.69 9.38 3.28
CA ALA A 605 20.11 8.14 3.91
C ALA A 605 20.66 7.17 2.85
N TRP A 606 19.92 6.95 1.76
CA TRP A 606 20.36 6.09 0.66
C TRP A 606 21.65 6.54 0.02
N ILE A 607 21.79 7.81 -0.35
CA ILE A 607 23.02 8.36 -0.93
C ILE A 607 24.21 8.11 -0.01
N SER A 608 24.06 8.34 1.30
CA SER A 608 25.14 8.08 2.27
C SER A 608 25.52 6.60 2.31
N ILE A 609 24.52 5.71 2.34
CA ILE A 609 24.72 4.26 2.38
C ILE A 609 25.45 3.77 1.11
N LEU A 610 25.00 4.22 -0.07
CA LEU A 610 25.57 3.83 -1.35
C LEU A 610 27.02 4.33 -1.50
N MET A 611 27.31 5.56 -1.09
CA MET A 611 28.67 6.10 -1.07
C MET A 611 29.58 5.34 -0.11
N GLU A 612 29.07 4.89 1.04
CA GLU A 612 29.81 4.05 2.00
C GLU A 612 30.06 2.64 1.46
N ALA A 613 29.16 2.13 0.61
CA ALA A 613 29.32 0.87 -0.12
C ALA A 613 30.26 0.97 -1.33
N GLY A 614 30.81 2.16 -1.64
CA GLY A 614 31.72 2.37 -2.77
C GLY A 614 31.04 2.56 -4.12
N ILE A 615 29.70 2.70 -4.16
CA ILE A 615 28.94 2.91 -5.39
C ILE A 615 29.07 4.37 -5.83
N ASP A 616 29.27 4.62 -7.12
CA ASP A 616 29.28 5.97 -7.69
C ASP A 616 27.88 6.56 -7.69
N VAL A 617 27.70 7.67 -6.98
CA VAL A 617 26.41 8.35 -6.81
C VAL A 617 26.56 9.83 -7.15
N GLU A 618 25.59 10.35 -7.89
CA GLU A 618 25.51 11.78 -8.24
C GLU A 618 24.10 12.34 -7.96
N VAL A 619 24.03 13.66 -7.73
CA VAL A 619 22.77 14.41 -7.73
C VAL A 619 22.74 15.31 -8.96
N CYS A 620 21.83 15.03 -9.90
CA CYS A 620 21.64 15.81 -11.11
C CYS A 620 20.56 16.88 -10.90
N LYS A 621 20.96 18.15 -10.85
CA LYS A 621 20.06 19.29 -10.69
C LYS A 621 19.74 19.92 -12.03
N VAL A 622 18.45 19.94 -12.37
CA VAL A 622 17.96 20.61 -13.58
C VAL A 622 17.61 22.06 -13.25
N LYS A 623 18.23 22.99 -13.97
CA LYS A 623 17.89 24.42 -13.93
C LYS A 623 17.11 24.82 -15.18
N GLU A 624 16.15 25.71 -15.01
CA GLU A 624 15.43 26.30 -16.15
C GLU A 624 16.35 27.27 -16.89
N LYS A 625 16.42 27.15 -18.23
CA LYS A 625 17.08 28.16 -19.06
C LYS A 625 16.31 29.48 -18.91
N PRO A 626 16.96 30.62 -18.62
CA PRO A 626 16.26 31.89 -18.58
C PRO A 626 15.62 32.15 -19.95
N MET A 627 14.32 32.45 -19.96
CA MET A 627 13.64 32.88 -21.18
C MET A 627 14.30 34.19 -21.62
N THR A 628 14.97 34.18 -22.76
CA THR A 628 15.35 35.42 -23.44
C THR A 628 14.05 36.14 -23.77
N SER A 629 13.77 37.24 -23.09
CA SER A 629 12.70 38.16 -23.48
C SER A 629 12.91 38.53 -24.94
N LYS A 630 11.98 38.12 -25.81
CA LYS A 630 11.88 38.69 -27.16
C LYS A 630 11.49 40.17 -27.00
N ASN A 631 12.48 41.01 -26.77
CA ASN A 631 12.44 42.41 -27.18
C ASN A 631 13.21 42.49 -28.49
N ASP A 632 12.56 42.09 -29.57
CA ASP A 632 12.89 42.54 -30.93
C ASP A 632 11.56 42.88 -31.61
N HIS A 633 11.02 44.03 -31.21
CA HIS A 633 10.31 44.90 -32.13
C HIS A 633 11.31 45.98 -32.51
N GLY A 634 12.13 45.66 -33.52
CA GLY A 634 13.11 46.54 -34.10
C GLY A 634 12.85 46.70 -35.59
N SER A 635 12.20 47.83 -35.91
CA SER A 635 12.09 48.54 -37.20
C SER A 635 11.19 47.94 -38.29
#